data_AF-A0A3M1WJY7-F1
#
_entry.id   AF-A0A3M1WJY7-F1
#
_cell.length_a   1.000
_cell.length_b   1.000
_cell.length_c   1.000
_cell.angle_alpha   90.00
_cell.angle_beta   90.00
_cell.angle_gamma   90.00
#
_symmetry.space_group_name_H-M   'P 1'
#
loop_
_entity.id
_entity.type
_entity.pdbx_description
1 polymer ?
#
loop_
_entity_poly.entity_id
_entity_poly.type
_entity_poly.pdbx_seq_one_letter_code
_entity_poly.pdbx_strand_id
1 'polypeptide(L)'
;MRVPKDTDGDLLPDWWEADNGLDAQMAGEADKDEDERPMVSGPPAPGIKGDGLSAYEEYRGFLVMGDHIRTDPRVKDLFVYREDRVDVPDFEKIKLGFIVNTGLNAHEIQPNPGVERGPNAGRLINFNATNSGAGPMETPGHRAQSALGVIFDNAGTNVPSSRLGMTIPVVGVPNQVTSIIIYVNHILNLGGFVSTNTMFRLETFKYVVGHELGHGVHICHSACVSQSCPDGAMVAPPPPRVICGGGRGPLGGIR
;
A
#
# COMPACT_ATOMS: atom_id res chain seq x y z
N MET A 1 -24.67 3.22 -30.79
CA MET A 1 -24.41 2.09 -29.87
C MET A 1 -22.92 1.99 -29.69
N ARG A 2 -22.40 2.20 -28.48
CA ARG A 2 -21.01 1.89 -28.14
C ARG A 2 -20.92 0.40 -27.85
N VAL A 3 -19.81 -0.20 -28.23
CA VAL A 3 -19.46 -1.59 -27.90
C VAL A 3 -18.12 -1.53 -27.18
N PRO A 4 -18.01 -2.01 -25.94
CA PRO A 4 -19.06 -2.54 -25.06
C PRO A 4 -20.21 -1.55 -24.78
N LYS A 5 -21.36 -2.06 -24.32
CA LYS A 5 -22.50 -1.22 -23.91
C LYS A 5 -22.08 -0.33 -22.74
N ASP A 6 -22.39 0.95 -22.86
CA ASP A 6 -22.02 2.08 -22.00
C ASP A 6 -23.24 3.01 -22.07
N THR A 7 -24.15 2.88 -21.10
CA THR A 7 -25.50 3.45 -21.13
C THR A 7 -25.50 4.93 -20.76
N ASP A 8 -24.67 5.31 -19.81
CA ASP A 8 -24.54 6.67 -19.27
C ASP A 8 -23.45 7.49 -19.97
N GLY A 9 -22.60 6.84 -20.78
CA GLY A 9 -21.63 7.46 -21.66
C GLY A 9 -20.30 7.78 -20.99
N ASP A 10 -20.05 7.26 -19.79
CA ASP A 10 -18.92 7.62 -18.92
C ASP A 10 -17.62 6.83 -19.21
N LEU A 11 -17.65 5.99 -20.26
CA LEU A 11 -16.55 5.14 -20.73
C LEU A 11 -16.29 3.87 -19.91
N LEU A 12 -17.13 3.57 -18.93
CA LEU A 12 -17.20 2.26 -18.32
C LEU A 12 -18.24 1.38 -19.06
N PRO A 13 -17.97 0.08 -19.20
CA PRO A 13 -19.00 -0.84 -19.66
C PRO A 13 -20.00 -1.15 -18.55
N ASP A 14 -21.30 -1.14 -18.88
CA ASP A 14 -22.38 -1.45 -17.92
C ASP A 14 -22.15 -2.77 -17.15
N TRP A 15 -21.58 -3.77 -17.83
CA TRP A 15 -21.33 -5.08 -17.24
C TRP A 15 -20.24 -5.02 -16.16
N TRP A 16 -19.21 -4.20 -16.38
CA TRP A 16 -18.10 -4.06 -15.45
C TRP A 16 -18.55 -3.26 -14.23
N GLU A 17 -19.32 -2.20 -14.45
CA GLU A 17 -19.93 -1.42 -13.37
C GLU A 17 -20.81 -2.30 -12.48
N ALA A 18 -21.70 -3.09 -13.08
CA ALA A 18 -22.57 -3.99 -12.34
C ALA A 18 -21.80 -5.04 -11.52
N ASP A 19 -20.74 -5.64 -12.08
CA ASP A 19 -19.90 -6.63 -11.38
C ASP A 19 -19.10 -6.00 -10.23
N ASN A 20 -18.79 -4.71 -10.33
CA ASN A 20 -18.01 -3.96 -9.34
C ASN A 20 -18.86 -3.08 -8.41
N GLY A 21 -20.20 -3.15 -8.50
CA GLY A 21 -21.11 -2.49 -7.58
C GLY A 21 -21.32 -0.99 -7.86
N LEU A 22 -21.05 -0.54 -9.09
CA LEU A 22 -21.34 0.80 -9.59
C LEU A 22 -22.70 0.82 -10.32
N ASP A 23 -23.30 2.01 -10.49
CA ASP A 23 -24.58 2.17 -11.19
C ASP A 23 -24.38 2.53 -12.66
N ALA A 24 -24.52 1.53 -13.54
CA ALA A 24 -24.39 1.66 -15.00
C ALA A 24 -25.35 2.64 -15.70
N GLN A 25 -26.22 3.33 -14.96
CA GLN A 25 -27.10 4.38 -15.48
C GLN A 25 -26.72 5.78 -14.98
N MET A 26 -25.74 5.89 -14.09
CA MET A 26 -25.37 7.13 -13.42
C MET A 26 -24.08 7.71 -13.99
N ALA A 27 -24.21 8.75 -14.80
CA ALA A 27 -23.04 9.45 -15.31
C ALA A 27 -22.10 9.91 -14.17
N GLY A 28 -20.81 9.59 -14.32
CA GLY A 28 -19.75 10.00 -13.41
C GLY A 28 -19.29 8.92 -12.43
N GLU A 29 -19.79 7.68 -12.53
CA GLU A 29 -19.21 6.52 -11.81
C GLU A 29 -17.72 6.36 -12.15
N ALA A 30 -17.35 6.58 -13.42
CA ALA A 30 -15.97 6.56 -13.92
C ALA A 30 -14.99 7.48 -13.18
N ASP A 31 -15.46 8.60 -12.62
CA ASP A 31 -14.64 9.58 -11.89
C ASP A 31 -14.42 9.21 -10.41
N LYS A 32 -15.18 8.24 -9.89
CA LYS A 32 -15.21 7.97 -8.46
C LYS A 32 -14.01 7.15 -7.99
N ASP A 33 -13.66 7.36 -6.73
CA ASP A 33 -12.58 6.71 -5.98
C ASP A 33 -13.21 6.20 -4.68
N GLU A 34 -13.99 5.11 -4.80
CA GLU A 34 -14.90 4.64 -3.75
C GLU A 34 -14.35 3.47 -2.92
N ASP A 35 -13.04 3.26 -2.92
CA ASP A 35 -12.41 2.15 -2.20
C ASP A 35 -12.56 2.25 -0.70
N GLU A 36 -13.49 1.48 -0.17
CA GLU A 36 -13.80 1.44 1.26
C GLU A 36 -13.11 0.29 1.98
N ARG A 37 -12.49 -0.68 1.28
CA ARG A 37 -11.91 -1.88 1.91
C ARG A 37 -10.37 -1.90 1.81
N PRO A 38 -9.66 -2.22 2.90
CA PRO A 38 -10.16 -2.41 4.25
C PRO A 38 -10.68 -1.10 4.86
N MET A 39 -11.85 -1.16 5.49
CA MET A 39 -12.33 -0.03 6.31
C MET A 39 -11.44 0.04 7.55
N VAL A 40 -10.66 1.11 7.69
CA VAL A 40 -9.83 1.30 8.87
C VAL A 40 -10.69 1.81 10.02
N SER A 41 -11.43 0.93 10.69
CA SER A 41 -12.24 1.32 11.85
C SER A 41 -11.39 1.45 13.12
N GLY A 42 -11.44 2.60 13.80
CA GLY A 42 -10.88 2.80 15.15
C GLY A 42 -10.42 4.25 15.36
N PRO A 43 -10.52 4.87 16.56
CA PRO A 43 -10.13 6.27 16.77
C PRO A 43 -8.66 6.51 16.43
N PRO A 44 -8.37 7.41 15.49
CA PRO A 44 -9.31 8.21 14.70
C PRO A 44 -9.80 7.39 13.51
N ALA A 45 -11.11 7.31 13.36
CA ALA A 45 -11.63 6.61 12.21
C ALA A 45 -11.87 7.62 11.09
N PRO A 46 -11.71 7.25 9.81
CA PRO A 46 -10.94 6.12 9.30
C PRO A 46 -10.06 6.59 8.12
N GLY A 47 -9.35 5.69 7.44
CA GLY A 47 -8.73 6.07 6.17
C GLY A 47 -9.74 6.72 5.23
N ILE A 48 -9.32 7.75 4.51
CA ILE A 48 -10.17 8.45 3.55
C ILE A 48 -10.65 7.40 2.54
N LYS A 49 -11.94 7.44 2.18
CA LYS A 49 -12.50 6.62 1.11
C LYS A 49 -11.67 6.86 -0.16
N GLY A 50 -11.37 5.78 -0.87
CA GLY A 50 -10.51 5.84 -2.03
C GLY A 50 -9.01 5.73 -1.73
N ASP A 51 -8.26 5.21 -2.68
CA ASP A 51 -6.81 5.14 -2.67
C ASP A 51 -6.17 6.13 -3.66
N GLY A 52 -6.99 6.94 -4.32
CA GLY A 52 -6.59 7.93 -5.30
C GLY A 52 -6.76 7.48 -6.74
N LEU A 53 -7.15 6.24 -7.01
CA LEU A 53 -7.44 5.72 -8.35
C LEU A 53 -8.92 5.97 -8.69
N SER A 54 -9.21 6.39 -9.92
CA SER A 54 -10.60 6.45 -10.37
C SER A 54 -11.07 5.08 -10.87
N ALA A 55 -12.37 4.80 -10.81
CA ALA A 55 -12.96 3.57 -11.34
C ALA A 55 -12.59 3.35 -12.82
N TYR A 56 -12.44 4.44 -13.60
CA TYR A 56 -11.93 4.35 -14.96
C TYR A 56 -10.48 3.86 -15.04
N GLU A 57 -9.59 4.33 -14.16
CA GLU A 57 -8.20 3.88 -14.06
C GLU A 57 -8.10 2.41 -13.69
N GLU A 58 -8.96 1.97 -12.79
CA GLU A 58 -9.05 0.58 -12.34
C GLU A 58 -9.58 -0.35 -13.43
N TYR A 59 -10.61 0.10 -14.16
CA TYR A 59 -11.16 -0.61 -15.32
C TYR A 59 -10.17 -0.71 -16.47
N ARG A 60 -9.45 0.37 -16.82
CA ARG A 60 -8.45 0.30 -17.90
C ARG A 60 -7.24 -0.54 -17.49
N GLY A 61 -6.97 -0.60 -16.19
CA GLY A 61 -5.95 -1.46 -15.60
C GLY A 61 -4.51 -0.94 -15.73
N PHE A 62 -3.62 -1.69 -15.10
CA PHE A 62 -2.21 -1.37 -14.88
C PHE A 62 -1.33 -2.50 -15.41
N LEU A 63 -0.05 -2.21 -15.62
CA LEU A 63 0.95 -3.23 -15.92
C LEU A 63 1.73 -3.51 -14.63
N VAL A 64 1.71 -4.76 -14.17
CA VAL A 64 2.36 -5.22 -12.94
C VAL A 64 3.13 -6.49 -13.24
N MET A 65 4.43 -6.49 -13.00
CA MET A 65 5.33 -7.62 -13.26
C MET A 65 5.20 -8.22 -14.67
N GLY A 66 4.91 -7.38 -15.67
CA GLY A 66 4.74 -7.73 -17.08
C GLY A 66 3.31 -8.09 -17.49
N ASP A 67 2.39 -8.22 -16.54
CA ASP A 67 1.01 -8.60 -16.77
C ASP A 67 0.06 -7.39 -16.70
N HIS A 68 -0.93 -7.35 -17.58
CA HIS A 68 -2.02 -6.37 -17.50
C HIS A 68 -3.06 -6.86 -16.50
N ILE A 69 -3.33 -6.04 -15.48
CA ILE A 69 -4.33 -6.33 -14.45
C ILE A 69 -5.35 -5.21 -14.37
N ARG A 70 -6.60 -5.56 -14.07
CA ARG A 70 -7.62 -4.61 -13.61
C ARG A 70 -7.78 -4.75 -12.10
N THR A 71 -8.09 -3.65 -11.43
CA THR A 71 -8.33 -3.62 -9.98
C THR A 71 -9.83 -3.58 -9.68
N ASP A 72 -10.19 -3.64 -8.39
CA ASP A 72 -11.58 -3.68 -7.91
C ASP A 72 -11.86 -2.36 -7.17
N PRO A 73 -12.77 -1.49 -7.67
CA PRO A 73 -13.05 -0.13 -7.14
C PRO A 73 -13.72 -0.09 -5.76
N ARG A 74 -13.70 -1.22 -5.06
CA ARG A 74 -14.20 -1.41 -3.71
C ARG A 74 -13.07 -1.78 -2.76
N VAL A 75 -11.84 -1.96 -3.24
CA VAL A 75 -10.68 -2.44 -2.49
C VAL A 75 -9.51 -1.54 -2.79
N LYS A 76 -8.93 -0.94 -1.75
CA LYS A 76 -7.74 -0.12 -1.87
C LYS A 76 -6.58 -0.93 -2.42
N ASP A 77 -6.05 -0.41 -3.51
CA ASP A 77 -4.88 -0.84 -4.23
C ASP A 77 -3.66 0.00 -3.86
N LEU A 78 -2.52 -0.68 -3.85
CA LEU A 78 -1.24 -0.13 -3.51
C LEU A 78 -0.24 -0.61 -4.56
N PHE A 79 0.43 0.33 -5.23
CA PHE A 79 1.56 0.01 -6.10
C PHE A 79 2.85 0.41 -5.40
N VAL A 80 3.77 -0.53 -5.26
CA VAL A 80 5.05 -0.34 -4.56
C VAL A 80 6.20 -0.48 -5.52
N TYR A 81 7.01 0.57 -5.57
CA TYR A 81 8.33 0.53 -6.17
C TYR A 81 9.38 0.48 -5.06
N ARG A 82 10.30 -0.46 -5.21
CA ARG A 82 11.42 -0.65 -4.28
C ARG A 82 12.70 -0.77 -5.08
N GLU A 83 13.74 -0.09 -4.60
CA GLU A 83 15.10 -0.24 -5.14
C GLU A 83 15.83 -1.37 -4.44
N ASP A 84 16.55 -2.20 -5.20
CA ASP A 84 17.34 -3.30 -4.65
C ASP A 84 18.45 -2.78 -3.72
N ARG A 85 18.62 -3.43 -2.56
CA ARG A 85 19.60 -3.02 -1.54
C ARG A 85 20.33 -4.21 -0.95
N VAL A 86 21.64 -4.26 -1.19
CA VAL A 86 22.55 -5.32 -0.71
C VAL A 86 22.99 -5.10 0.75
N ASP A 87 22.90 -3.86 1.23
CA ASP A 87 23.29 -3.43 2.57
C ASP A 87 22.19 -3.63 3.63
N VAL A 88 20.99 -4.04 3.21
CA VAL A 88 19.88 -4.36 4.13
C VAL A 88 19.86 -5.88 4.38
N PRO A 89 19.98 -6.35 5.63
CA PRO A 89 19.95 -7.78 5.92
C PRO A 89 18.63 -8.42 5.50
N ASP A 90 18.70 -9.59 4.84
CA ASP A 90 17.53 -10.36 4.41
C ASP A 90 16.55 -9.55 3.53
N PHE A 91 17.05 -8.57 2.76
CA PHE A 91 16.24 -7.66 1.94
C PHE A 91 15.18 -8.36 1.08
N GLU A 92 15.54 -9.47 0.43
CA GLU A 92 14.65 -10.29 -0.38
C GLU A 92 13.46 -10.89 0.39
N LYS A 93 13.59 -11.02 1.71
CA LYS A 93 12.55 -11.56 2.59
C LYS A 93 11.63 -10.48 3.16
N ILE A 94 12.01 -9.20 3.06
CA ILE A 94 11.19 -8.08 3.55
C ILE A 94 9.99 -7.90 2.61
N LYS A 95 10.20 -7.87 1.29
CA LYS A 95 9.18 -7.64 0.25
C LYS A 95 8.26 -6.47 0.63
N LEU A 96 6.94 -6.66 0.54
CA LEU A 96 5.90 -5.68 0.91
C LEU A 96 5.63 -5.63 2.43
N GLY A 97 6.45 -6.30 3.24
CA GLY A 97 6.27 -6.35 4.68
C GLY A 97 4.97 -7.04 5.09
N PHE A 98 4.36 -6.55 6.16
CA PHE A 98 3.07 -7.05 6.65
C PHE A 98 1.85 -6.41 5.99
N ILE A 99 2.02 -5.62 4.93
CA ILE A 99 0.87 -5.05 4.21
C ILE A 99 -0.04 -6.15 3.66
N VAL A 100 0.51 -7.32 3.33
CA VAL A 100 -0.25 -8.48 2.85
C VAL A 100 -1.28 -9.01 3.86
N ASN A 101 -1.17 -8.63 5.14
CA ASN A 101 -2.07 -9.04 6.20
C ASN A 101 -3.17 -8.02 6.50
N THR A 102 -3.20 -6.87 5.82
CA THR A 102 -4.15 -5.77 6.12
C THR A 102 -5.44 -5.85 5.30
N GLY A 103 -5.50 -6.72 4.29
CA GLY A 103 -6.60 -6.78 3.32
C GLY A 103 -6.51 -5.75 2.20
N LEU A 104 -5.42 -4.98 2.13
CA LEU A 104 -5.05 -4.19 0.97
C LEU A 104 -4.63 -5.08 -0.20
N ASN A 105 -4.91 -4.63 -1.42
CA ASN A 105 -4.39 -5.26 -2.63
C ASN A 105 -3.06 -4.61 -3.00
N ALA A 106 -1.95 -5.30 -2.79
CA ALA A 106 -0.62 -4.73 -2.95
C ALA A 106 0.12 -5.34 -4.14
N HIS A 107 0.60 -4.46 -5.03
CA HIS A 107 1.27 -4.78 -6.29
C HIS A 107 2.71 -4.28 -6.24
N GLU A 108 3.69 -5.19 -6.37
CA GLU A 108 5.08 -4.81 -6.55
C GLU A 108 5.32 -4.53 -8.05
N ILE A 109 5.83 -3.35 -8.39
CA ILE A 109 6.15 -2.98 -9.78
C ILE A 109 7.63 -3.12 -10.07
N GLN A 110 7.96 -3.44 -11.32
CA GLN A 110 9.34 -3.71 -11.73
C GLN A 110 10.25 -2.48 -11.59
N PRO A 111 11.52 -2.69 -11.18
CA PRO A 111 12.49 -1.62 -11.04
C PRO A 111 13.10 -1.16 -12.37
N ASN A 112 12.76 -1.78 -13.50
CA ASN A 112 13.23 -1.38 -14.83
C ASN A 112 12.38 -0.21 -15.39
N PRO A 113 12.97 0.93 -15.77
CA PRO A 113 12.21 2.07 -16.29
C PRO A 113 11.68 1.79 -17.70
N GLY A 114 10.46 2.25 -17.99
CA GLY A 114 9.87 2.23 -19.34
C GLY A 114 8.97 1.03 -19.70
N VAL A 115 8.79 0.07 -18.78
CA VAL A 115 7.84 -1.05 -18.98
C VAL A 115 6.57 -0.81 -18.13
N GLU A 116 6.71 -0.74 -16.81
CA GLU A 116 5.61 -0.55 -15.85
C GLU A 116 5.55 0.85 -15.26
N ARG A 117 6.43 1.73 -15.76
CA ARG A 117 6.60 3.10 -15.28
C ARG A 117 6.73 4.05 -16.45
N GLY A 118 6.18 5.26 -16.29
CA GLY A 118 6.26 6.32 -17.29
C GLY A 118 7.70 6.64 -17.75
N PRO A 119 7.86 7.23 -18.95
CA PRO A 119 9.13 7.31 -19.68
C PRO A 119 10.23 8.14 -19.01
N ASN A 120 9.93 8.91 -17.96
CA ASN A 120 10.86 9.84 -17.32
C ASN A 120 11.52 9.30 -16.04
N ALA A 121 11.71 7.97 -15.93
CA ALA A 121 12.21 7.30 -14.71
C ALA A 121 11.39 7.59 -13.43
N GLY A 122 10.20 8.17 -13.58
CA GLY A 122 9.26 8.41 -12.49
C GLY A 122 8.54 7.13 -12.09
N ARG A 123 7.82 7.17 -10.97
CA ARG A 123 7.00 6.04 -10.48
C ARG A 123 5.59 6.03 -11.08
N LEU A 124 5.37 6.74 -12.19
CA LEU A 124 4.04 6.92 -12.81
C LEU A 124 3.48 5.57 -13.30
N ILE A 125 2.38 5.09 -12.72
CA ILE A 125 1.78 3.75 -12.97
C ILE A 125 0.69 3.76 -14.04
N ASN A 126 0.02 4.89 -14.23
CA ASN A 126 -1.05 5.07 -15.22
C ASN A 126 -0.59 5.94 -16.40
N PHE A 127 0.69 5.83 -16.78
CA PHE A 127 1.30 6.62 -17.86
C PHE A 127 0.65 6.40 -19.23
N ASN A 128 -0.12 5.31 -19.39
CA ASN A 128 -0.87 5.01 -20.60
C ASN A 128 -2.23 5.73 -20.69
N ALA A 129 -2.56 6.62 -19.76
CA ALA A 129 -3.90 7.22 -19.64
C ALA A 129 -4.32 8.06 -20.84
N THR A 130 -3.41 8.62 -21.64
CA THR A 130 -3.83 9.39 -22.81
C THR A 130 -4.29 8.45 -23.93
N ASN A 131 -5.60 8.49 -24.22
CA ASN A 131 -6.16 7.87 -25.41
C ASN A 131 -5.71 8.67 -26.65
N SER A 132 -4.57 8.32 -27.22
CA SER A 132 -4.13 8.83 -28.53
C SER A 132 -4.89 8.20 -29.71
N GLY A 133 -5.85 7.30 -29.43
CA GLY A 133 -6.77 6.69 -30.41
C GLY A 133 -8.11 7.43 -30.54
N ALA A 134 -9.12 6.78 -31.17
CA ALA A 134 -10.43 7.37 -31.47
C ALA A 134 -11.38 7.55 -30.27
N GLY A 135 -10.87 7.48 -29.04
CA GLY A 135 -11.63 7.75 -27.82
C GLY A 135 -11.66 9.24 -27.47
N PRO A 136 -12.53 9.68 -26.55
CA PRO A 136 -12.48 11.04 -26.04
C PRO A 136 -11.11 11.32 -25.39
N MET A 137 -10.63 12.55 -25.61
CA MET A 137 -9.29 13.01 -25.27
C MET A 137 -9.11 13.24 -23.76
N GLU A 138 -10.22 13.47 -23.04
CA GLU A 138 -10.26 13.58 -21.58
C GLU A 138 -10.67 12.23 -21.00
N THR A 139 -9.77 11.62 -20.24
CA THR A 139 -10.05 10.42 -19.46
C THR A 139 -10.71 10.82 -18.13
N PRO A 140 -11.92 10.30 -17.85
CA PRO A 140 -12.65 10.55 -16.61
C PRO A 140 -11.78 10.34 -15.36
N GLY A 141 -11.80 11.30 -14.44
CA GLY A 141 -11.17 11.23 -13.13
C GLY A 141 -9.64 11.18 -13.13
N HIS A 142 -9.02 11.10 -14.31
CA HIS A 142 -7.61 10.78 -14.43
C HIS A 142 -6.70 11.83 -13.79
N ARG A 143 -5.75 11.33 -13.01
CA ARG A 143 -4.64 12.13 -12.46
C ARG A 143 -3.37 11.34 -12.61
N ALA A 144 -2.22 11.99 -12.75
CA ALA A 144 -0.95 11.26 -12.76
C ALA A 144 -0.77 10.51 -11.41
N GLN A 145 -0.78 9.17 -11.43
CA GLN A 145 -0.64 8.33 -10.26
C GLN A 145 0.75 7.74 -10.18
N SER A 146 1.36 7.76 -9.01
CA SER A 146 2.71 7.21 -8.81
C SER A 146 2.68 6.05 -7.83
N ALA A 147 3.43 4.98 -8.09
CA ALA A 147 3.71 3.98 -7.08
C ALA A 147 4.45 4.60 -5.89
N LEU A 148 4.24 4.03 -4.71
CA LEU A 148 4.94 4.37 -3.49
C LEU A 148 6.40 3.93 -3.58
N GLY A 149 7.32 4.87 -3.43
CA GLY A 149 8.75 4.60 -3.44
C GLY A 149 9.25 4.33 -2.02
N VAL A 150 9.71 3.11 -1.75
CA VAL A 150 10.31 2.72 -0.46
C VAL A 150 11.82 2.88 -0.53
N ILE A 151 12.35 3.73 0.35
CA ILE A 151 13.77 4.09 0.46
C ILE A 151 14.30 3.55 1.79
N PHE A 152 15.37 2.76 1.72
CA PHE A 152 16.08 2.31 2.92
C PHE A 152 17.23 3.27 3.24
N ASP A 153 17.10 4.08 4.28
CA ASP A 153 18.12 5.04 4.68
C ASP A 153 18.97 4.50 5.85
N ASN A 154 20.28 4.44 5.65
CA ASN A 154 21.21 4.04 6.70
C ASN A 154 21.55 5.21 7.65
N ALA A 155 21.44 6.45 7.17
CA ALA A 155 21.96 7.59 7.91
C ALA A 155 21.03 7.99 9.07
N GLY A 156 19.73 8.14 8.80
CA GLY A 156 18.76 8.59 9.81
C GLY A 156 19.15 9.93 10.45
N THR A 157 19.99 10.72 9.79
CA THR A 157 20.61 11.91 10.36
C THR A 157 19.55 12.95 10.69
N ASN A 158 19.60 13.51 11.89
CA ASN A 158 18.62 14.47 12.44
C ASN A 158 17.22 13.88 12.69
N VAL A 159 17.09 12.56 12.78
CA VAL A 159 15.84 11.89 13.16
C VAL A 159 16.03 11.20 14.51
N PRO A 160 15.08 11.29 15.45
CA PRO A 160 15.17 10.57 16.72
C PRO A 160 15.37 9.07 16.48
N SER A 161 16.25 8.43 17.27
CA SER A 161 16.53 6.99 17.16
C SER A 161 15.32 6.10 17.45
N SER A 162 14.28 6.64 18.08
CA SER A 162 12.98 5.98 18.29
C SER A 162 12.12 5.89 17.03
N ARG A 163 12.42 6.66 15.99
CA ARG A 163 11.68 6.63 14.73
C ARG A 163 12.31 5.62 13.79
N LEU A 164 11.53 4.62 13.37
CA LEU A 164 12.00 3.49 12.57
C LEU A 164 11.69 3.64 11.07
N GLY A 165 10.66 4.41 10.75
CA GLY A 165 10.26 4.75 9.40
C GLY A 165 9.57 6.11 9.35
N MET A 166 9.29 6.59 8.15
CA MET A 166 8.55 7.83 7.92
C MET A 166 7.93 7.85 6.52
N THR A 167 6.69 8.33 6.44
CA THR A 167 5.98 8.62 5.18
C THR A 167 5.89 10.13 4.98
N ILE A 168 6.11 10.64 3.76
CA ILE A 168 6.08 12.07 3.44
C ILE A 168 5.13 12.36 2.25
N PRO A 169 4.09 13.20 2.43
CA PRO A 169 3.55 13.65 3.71
C PRO A 169 3.12 12.46 4.57
N VAL A 170 2.91 12.70 5.87
CA VAL A 170 2.69 11.65 6.89
C VAL A 170 1.60 10.66 6.48
N VAL A 171 0.58 11.13 5.77
CA VAL A 171 -0.52 10.33 5.24
C VAL A 171 -0.91 10.92 3.87
N GLY A 172 -1.20 10.07 2.89
CA GLY A 172 -1.61 10.50 1.55
C GLY A 172 -2.09 9.35 0.67
N VAL A 173 -2.44 9.68 -0.57
CA VAL A 173 -2.58 8.73 -1.69
C VAL A 173 -1.27 8.61 -2.47
N PRO A 174 -1.10 7.61 -3.35
CA PRO A 174 0.15 7.37 -4.05
C PRO A 174 0.68 8.55 -4.90
N ASN A 175 -0.19 9.42 -5.44
CA ASN A 175 0.24 10.65 -6.12
C ASN A 175 0.61 11.83 -5.20
N GLN A 176 0.30 11.75 -3.91
CA GLN A 176 0.64 12.75 -2.89
C GLN A 176 1.88 12.33 -2.08
N VAL A 177 2.05 11.03 -1.83
CA VAL A 177 3.20 10.49 -1.11
C VAL A 177 4.48 10.56 -1.94
N THR A 178 5.34 11.47 -1.55
CA THR A 178 6.65 11.71 -2.15
C THR A 178 7.66 10.63 -1.81
N SER A 179 7.68 10.16 -0.56
CA SER A 179 8.72 9.25 -0.05
C SER A 179 8.20 8.41 1.12
N ILE A 180 8.55 7.13 1.11
CA ILE A 180 8.53 6.26 2.28
C ILE A 180 9.97 5.92 2.63
N ILE A 181 10.37 6.19 3.86
CA ILE A 181 11.75 6.04 4.33
C ILE A 181 11.76 5.03 5.47
N ILE A 182 12.67 4.06 5.40
CA ILE A 182 12.90 3.05 6.44
C ILE A 182 14.31 3.26 6.98
N TYR A 183 14.44 3.57 8.28
CA TYR A 183 15.73 3.86 8.91
C TYR A 183 16.43 2.58 9.35
N VAL A 184 17.26 2.04 8.47
CA VAL A 184 17.93 0.74 8.61
C VAL A 184 18.73 0.68 9.91
N ASN A 185 19.60 1.66 10.15
CA ASN A 185 20.44 1.67 11.35
C ASN A 185 19.65 1.86 12.64
N HIS A 186 18.49 2.53 12.61
CA HIS A 186 17.65 2.65 13.80
C HIS A 186 17.07 1.28 14.17
N ILE A 187 16.61 0.51 13.18
CA ILE A 187 16.10 -0.85 13.38
C ILE A 187 17.21 -1.80 13.85
N LEU A 188 18.40 -1.74 13.23
CA LEU A 188 19.52 -2.60 13.61
C LEU A 188 20.06 -2.31 15.02
N ASN A 189 19.95 -1.07 15.47
CA ASN A 189 20.39 -0.64 16.80
C ASN A 189 19.27 -0.61 17.85
N LEU A 190 18.06 -1.12 17.53
CA LEU A 190 17.05 -1.39 18.54
C LEU A 190 17.63 -2.37 19.56
N GLY A 191 17.95 -1.86 20.75
CA GLY A 191 18.56 -2.64 21.82
C GLY A 191 17.71 -3.86 22.23
N GLY A 192 18.32 -4.78 22.97
CA GLY A 192 17.65 -5.96 23.50
C GLY A 192 17.56 -7.14 22.52
N PHE A 193 16.42 -7.82 22.48
CA PHE A 193 16.25 -9.06 21.73
C PHE A 193 16.26 -8.86 20.20
N VAL A 194 15.87 -7.66 19.73
CA VAL A 194 15.85 -7.31 18.31
C VAL A 194 17.29 -7.23 17.75
N SER A 195 18.22 -6.56 18.44
CA SER A 195 19.61 -6.44 17.96
C SER A 195 20.38 -7.76 17.91
N THR A 196 19.90 -8.84 18.52
CA THR A 196 20.62 -10.14 18.58
C THR A 196 19.90 -11.28 17.84
N ASN A 197 18.60 -11.17 17.59
CA ASN A 197 17.82 -12.20 16.91
C ASN A 197 17.44 -11.78 15.49
N THR A 198 18.01 -12.44 14.48
CA THR A 198 17.79 -12.16 13.05
C THR A 198 16.33 -12.27 12.63
N MET A 199 15.57 -13.22 13.20
CA MET A 199 14.13 -13.35 12.92
C MET A 199 13.36 -12.11 13.39
N PHE A 200 13.64 -11.62 14.60
CA PHE A 200 12.96 -10.42 15.11
C PHE A 200 13.32 -9.16 14.33
N ARG A 201 14.56 -9.05 13.85
CA ARG A 201 14.94 -7.95 12.94
C ARG A 201 14.14 -7.99 11.65
N LEU A 202 14.07 -9.15 11.01
CA LEU A 202 13.31 -9.31 9.77
C LEU A 202 11.83 -8.94 9.97
N GLU A 203 11.21 -9.42 11.04
CA GLU A 203 9.80 -9.11 11.33
C GLU A 203 9.61 -7.63 11.69
N THR A 204 10.60 -6.99 12.32
CA THR A 204 10.59 -5.53 12.57
C THR A 204 10.64 -4.76 11.25
N PHE A 205 11.52 -5.14 10.31
CA PHE A 205 11.55 -4.54 8.97
C PHE A 205 10.21 -4.69 8.26
N LYS A 206 9.63 -5.90 8.23
CA LYS A 206 8.33 -6.14 7.61
C LYS A 206 7.22 -5.31 8.24
N TYR A 207 7.25 -5.15 9.56
CA TYR A 207 6.29 -4.35 10.28
C TYR A 207 6.40 -2.87 9.95
N VAL A 208 7.61 -2.31 10.01
CA VAL A 208 7.83 -0.89 9.67
C VAL A 208 7.48 -0.62 8.21
N VAL A 209 7.90 -1.48 7.27
CA VAL A 209 7.54 -1.34 5.85
C VAL A 209 6.03 -1.37 5.66
N GLY A 210 5.33 -2.35 6.24
CA GLY A 210 3.87 -2.42 6.14
C GLY A 210 3.16 -1.23 6.79
N HIS A 211 3.71 -0.71 7.89
CA HIS A 211 3.18 0.48 8.56
C HIS A 211 3.26 1.73 7.68
N GLU A 212 4.45 2.02 7.16
CA GLU A 212 4.66 3.20 6.31
C GLU A 212 3.90 3.08 4.97
N LEU A 213 3.84 1.88 4.38
CA LEU A 213 3.02 1.65 3.19
C LEU A 213 1.53 1.91 3.44
N GLY A 214 1.01 1.55 4.63
CA GLY A 214 -0.36 1.86 5.01
C GLY A 214 -0.64 3.36 5.01
N HIS A 215 0.29 4.17 5.51
CA HIS A 215 0.17 5.63 5.47
C HIS A 215 0.05 6.21 4.06
N GLY A 216 0.68 5.58 3.07
CA GLY A 216 0.60 6.01 1.67
C GLY A 216 -0.67 5.60 0.91
N VAL A 217 -1.60 4.92 1.57
CA VAL A 217 -2.97 4.65 1.10
C VAL A 217 -4.00 5.08 2.15
N HIS A 218 -3.73 6.21 2.79
CA HIS A 218 -4.60 6.83 3.79
C HIS A 218 -4.93 5.99 5.03
N ILE A 219 -4.18 4.94 5.38
CA ILE A 219 -4.40 4.21 6.63
C ILE A 219 -3.69 4.93 7.79
N CYS A 220 -4.47 5.32 8.80
CA CYS A 220 -3.99 5.94 10.04
C CYS A 220 -4.19 4.99 11.23
N HIS A 221 -3.31 5.11 12.24
CA HIS A 221 -3.39 4.33 13.49
C HIS A 221 -3.58 5.20 14.75
N SER A 222 -3.59 6.53 14.62
CA SER A 222 -3.85 7.50 15.71
C SER A 222 -4.38 8.82 15.14
N ALA A 223 -5.04 9.65 15.99
CA ALA A 223 -5.83 10.85 15.65
C ALA A 223 -4.98 11.88 14.94
N CYS A 224 -4.76 11.69 13.63
CA CYS A 224 -4.06 12.64 12.78
C CYS A 224 -5.01 13.82 12.51
N VAL A 225 -5.32 14.56 13.58
CA VAL A 225 -5.90 15.89 13.52
C VAL A 225 -4.72 16.78 13.12
N SER A 226 -4.66 17.18 11.85
CA SER A 226 -3.61 18.02 11.24
C SER A 226 -2.19 17.43 11.17
N GLN A 227 -1.80 16.90 10.00
CA GLN A 227 -0.41 16.73 9.46
C GLN A 227 0.70 16.18 10.38
N SER A 228 0.38 15.72 11.58
CA SER A 228 1.30 15.23 12.58
C SER A 228 0.57 14.13 13.33
N CYS A 229 0.91 12.89 13.02
CA CYS A 229 0.57 11.79 13.90
C CYS A 229 1.61 11.90 15.04
N PRO A 230 1.20 11.98 16.32
CA PRO A 230 2.13 12.20 17.41
C PRO A 230 3.19 11.09 17.37
N ASP A 231 4.46 11.50 17.44
CA ASP A 231 5.64 10.63 17.53
C ASP A 231 5.60 9.81 18.82
N GLY A 232 4.69 8.84 18.88
CA GLY A 232 4.55 7.86 19.94
C GLY A 232 5.17 6.58 19.44
N ALA A 233 6.39 6.31 19.89
CA ALA A 233 7.13 5.08 19.65
C ALA A 233 6.21 3.85 19.64
N MET A 234 6.13 3.14 18.51
CA MET A 234 5.58 1.80 18.53
C MET A 234 6.62 0.87 19.13
N VAL A 235 6.40 0.54 20.40
CA VAL A 235 6.96 -0.66 21.02
C VAL A 235 6.57 -1.83 20.12
N ALA A 236 7.55 -2.54 19.58
CA ALA A 236 7.32 -3.76 18.80
C ALA A 236 6.29 -4.64 19.54
N PRO A 237 5.28 -5.22 18.86
CA PRO A 237 4.35 -6.12 19.54
C PRO A 237 5.17 -7.18 20.28
N PRO A 238 4.74 -7.59 21.50
CA PRO A 238 5.41 -8.68 22.16
C PRO A 238 5.43 -9.86 21.19
N PRO A 239 6.53 -10.64 21.13
CA PRO A 239 6.61 -11.77 20.23
C PRO A 239 5.34 -12.62 20.26
N PRO A 240 4.98 -13.26 19.13
CA PRO A 240 3.95 -14.29 19.15
C PRO A 240 4.29 -15.23 20.30
N ARG A 241 3.38 -15.32 21.28
CA ARG A 241 3.57 -16.23 22.41
C ARG A 241 3.75 -17.61 21.81
N VAL A 242 4.96 -18.13 21.89
CA VAL A 242 5.18 -19.56 21.76
C VAL A 242 4.36 -20.16 22.90
N ILE A 243 3.20 -20.72 22.56
CA ILE A 243 2.46 -21.59 23.45
C ILE A 243 3.36 -22.82 23.60
N CYS A 244 4.31 -22.76 24.53
CA CYS A 244 4.94 -23.95 25.05
C CYS A 244 3.81 -24.81 25.61
N GLY A 245 3.53 -25.93 24.95
CA GLY A 245 2.50 -26.87 25.34
C GLY A 245 2.67 -27.31 26.79
N GLY A 246 1.90 -26.70 27.67
CA GLY A 246 1.67 -27.17 29.03
C GLY A 246 0.70 -28.35 29.00
N GLY A 247 1.20 -29.52 28.60
CA GLY A 247 0.46 -30.79 28.63
C GLY A 247 1.04 -31.73 29.69
N ARG A 248 0.94 -31.39 30.97
CA ARG A 248 0.97 -32.40 32.05
C ARG A 248 -0.43 -32.51 32.62
N GLY A 249 -1.20 -33.43 32.07
CA GLY A 249 -2.46 -33.88 32.66
C GLY A 249 -2.22 -34.60 33.99
N PRO A 250 -3.24 -34.66 34.86
CA PRO A 250 -3.12 -35.30 36.17
C PRO A 250 -3.04 -36.83 36.01
N LEU A 251 -2.08 -37.45 36.70
CA LEU A 251 -2.03 -38.89 36.88
C LEU A 251 -3.21 -39.32 37.77
N GLY A 252 -4.25 -39.86 37.14
CA GLY A 252 -5.29 -40.61 37.83
C GLY A 252 -4.73 -41.94 38.33
N GLY A 253 -4.78 -42.14 39.65
CA GLY A 253 -4.50 -43.42 40.28
C GLY A 253 -5.69 -44.37 40.13
N ILE A 254 -5.45 -45.52 39.51
CA ILE A 254 -6.24 -46.74 39.70
C ILE A 254 -5.25 -47.89 39.86
N ARG A 255 -4.96 -48.26 41.12
CA ARG A 255 -5.05 -49.60 41.71
C ARG A 255 -4.51 -49.55 43.13
#